data_AF-A0AAF0E7K0-F1
#
_entry.id   AF-A0AAF0E7K0-F1
#
_cell.length_a   1.000
_cell.length_b   1.000
_cell.length_c   1.000
_cell.angle_alpha   90.00
_cell.angle_beta   90.00
_cell.angle_gamma   90.00
#
_symmetry.space_group_name_H-M   'P 1'
#
loop_
_entity.id
_entity.type
_entity.pdbx_description
1 polymer ?
#
loop_
_entity_poly.entity_id
_entity_poly.type
_entity_poly.pdbx_seq_one_letter_code
_entity_poly.pdbx_strand_id
1 'polypeptide(L)'
;MDRFNEGGSDMNCMGTKQLEKQIEPPLGSRKTPTDATETLRAAVDKKLSEYVYQHYQTGVSSTYTLKPSIAVPDEAAPPSEADGNEAQTAEQPETQDEPVKLCMHIVGNKYNLRNFWAGRWRSTYVVNVNARAFSQATIQIQSHYFENGNVQMHVGCEPDLPTLAADTNEDLPEAILSAIHAYEQAYQDQLCETTNILRDDAFKALRRTLPITRQKIDWDKVVSYKLGSELANK
;
A
#
# COMPACT_ATOMS: atom_id res chain seq x y z
N MET A 1 38.47 -56.09 -57.02
CA MET A 1 39.31 -54.91 -57.33
C MET A 1 38.59 -53.67 -56.82
N ASP A 2 39.17 -52.68 -56.20
CA ASP A 2 40.36 -52.49 -55.38
C ASP A 2 40.21 -51.06 -54.79
N ARG A 3 41.02 -50.74 -53.78
CA ARG A 3 40.92 -49.64 -52.81
C ARG A 3 41.14 -48.20 -53.34
N PHE A 4 40.96 -47.26 -52.37
CA PHE A 4 41.47 -45.87 -52.19
C PHE A 4 40.49 -44.76 -52.61
N ASN A 5 39.85 -43.98 -51.72
CA ASN A 5 40.24 -43.12 -50.57
C ASN A 5 40.98 -41.83 -50.94
N GLU A 6 40.31 -40.68 -50.73
CA GLU A 6 40.80 -39.33 -50.34
C GLU A 6 39.54 -38.44 -50.18
N GLY A 7 39.17 -37.97 -48.97
CA GLY A 7 39.63 -36.72 -48.35
C GLY A 7 39.01 -35.50 -49.08
N GLY A 8 38.14 -34.65 -48.55
CA GLY A 8 37.77 -34.22 -47.20
C GLY A 8 37.69 -32.68 -47.23
N SER A 9 36.54 -32.08 -46.87
CA SER A 9 36.40 -30.71 -46.31
C SER A 9 34.94 -30.21 -46.44
N ASP A 10 34.08 -30.60 -45.49
CA ASP A 10 32.84 -29.87 -45.22
C ASP A 10 33.02 -29.04 -43.94
N MET A 11 33.00 -27.71 -44.11
CA MET A 11 33.01 -26.72 -43.05
C MET A 11 31.76 -26.90 -42.18
N ASN A 12 31.95 -27.46 -40.98
CA ASN A 12 30.86 -27.63 -40.02
C ASN A 12 30.74 -26.37 -39.15
N CYS A 13 29.61 -25.69 -39.27
CA CYS A 13 29.19 -24.58 -38.42
C CYS A 13 28.78 -25.16 -37.04
N MET A 14 29.70 -25.16 -36.08
CA MET A 14 29.43 -25.51 -34.68
C MET A 14 29.98 -24.41 -33.78
N GLY A 15 29.11 -23.78 -32.98
CA GLY A 15 29.60 -22.89 -31.93
C GLY A 15 28.63 -21.89 -31.30
N THR A 16 27.33 -22.17 -31.22
CA THR A 16 26.40 -21.33 -30.44
C THR A 16 25.50 -22.18 -29.55
N LYS A 17 26.10 -22.94 -28.62
CA LYS A 17 25.39 -23.54 -27.48
C LYS A 17 26.29 -23.59 -26.25
N GLN A 18 26.59 -22.41 -25.70
CA GLN A 18 27.14 -22.30 -24.35
C GLN A 18 26.95 -20.86 -23.89
N LEU A 19 25.78 -20.54 -23.36
CA LEU A 19 25.51 -19.35 -22.52
C LEU A 19 24.06 -19.35 -21.99
N GLU A 20 23.57 -20.51 -21.52
CA GLU A 20 22.30 -20.57 -20.81
C GLU A 20 22.33 -21.69 -19.76
N LYS A 21 23.15 -21.47 -18.75
CA LYS A 21 23.11 -22.22 -17.49
C LYS A 21 23.61 -21.33 -16.36
N GLN A 22 22.93 -20.20 -16.18
CA GLN A 22 23.07 -19.40 -14.97
C GLN A 22 22.01 -19.82 -13.96
N ILE A 23 22.43 -20.70 -13.05
CA ILE A 23 22.16 -20.67 -11.60
C ILE A 23 20.78 -20.12 -11.23
N GLU A 24 19.75 -20.95 -11.35
CA GLU A 24 18.62 -20.82 -10.43
C GLU A 24 19.09 -21.37 -9.07
N PRO A 25 19.05 -20.59 -7.97
CA PRO A 25 19.31 -21.16 -6.65
C PRO A 25 18.29 -22.28 -6.42
N PRO A 26 18.66 -23.40 -5.77
CA PRO A 26 17.69 -24.44 -5.47
C PRO A 26 16.54 -23.79 -4.74
N LEU A 27 15.30 -24.01 -5.20
CA LEU A 27 14.12 -23.69 -4.43
C LEU A 27 14.25 -24.45 -3.10
N GLY A 28 14.88 -23.81 -2.11
CA GLY A 28 14.88 -24.25 -0.73
C GLY A 28 13.43 -24.51 -0.40
N SER A 29 13.14 -25.68 0.18
CA SER A 29 11.79 -26.19 0.33
C SER A 29 10.89 -25.04 0.77
N ARG A 30 9.95 -24.69 -0.12
CA ARG A 30 8.97 -23.66 0.19
C ARG A 30 8.25 -24.24 1.40
N LYS A 31 8.62 -23.82 2.61
CA LYS A 31 7.87 -24.18 3.82
C LYS A 31 6.48 -23.63 3.52
N THR A 32 5.60 -24.53 3.14
CA THR A 32 4.19 -24.21 2.96
C THR A 32 3.73 -23.62 4.29
N PRO A 33 2.84 -22.61 4.27
CA PRO A 33 2.19 -22.20 5.51
C PRO A 33 1.73 -23.45 6.24
N THR A 34 2.00 -23.52 7.55
CA THR A 34 1.50 -24.61 8.38
C THR A 34 -0.01 -24.75 8.14
N ASP A 35 -0.53 -25.98 8.06
CA ASP A 35 -1.93 -26.26 7.71
C ASP A 35 -2.93 -25.45 8.54
N ALA A 36 -2.63 -25.23 9.82
CA ALA A 36 -3.40 -24.39 10.73
C ALA A 36 -3.40 -22.89 10.34
N THR A 37 -2.25 -22.35 9.92
CA THR A 37 -2.13 -20.96 9.47
C THR A 37 -2.85 -20.73 8.15
N GLU A 38 -2.78 -21.70 7.23
CA GLU A 38 -3.51 -21.61 5.95
C GLU A 38 -5.02 -21.70 6.16
N THR A 39 -5.48 -22.54 7.10
CA THR A 39 -6.90 -22.62 7.49
C THR A 39 -7.39 -21.27 8.02
N LEU A 40 -6.64 -20.63 8.92
CA LEU A 40 -6.98 -19.30 9.43
C LEU A 40 -6.96 -18.24 8.32
N ARG A 41 -5.93 -18.23 7.46
CA ARG A 41 -5.83 -17.30 6.32
C ARG A 41 -7.05 -17.45 5.42
N ALA A 42 -7.43 -18.67 5.06
CA ALA A 42 -8.58 -18.95 4.20
C ALA A 42 -9.91 -18.52 4.86
N ALA A 43 -10.07 -18.70 6.17
CA ALA A 43 -11.25 -18.25 6.90
C ALA A 43 -11.37 -16.72 6.89
N VAL A 44 -10.28 -16.00 7.14
CA VAL A 44 -10.23 -14.53 7.06
C VAL A 44 -10.50 -14.05 5.64
N ASP A 45 -9.90 -14.69 4.63
CA ASP A 45 -10.04 -14.32 3.23
C ASP A 45 -11.50 -14.44 2.75
N LYS A 46 -12.17 -15.54 3.12
CA LYS A 46 -13.59 -15.74 2.83
C LYS A 46 -14.43 -14.61 3.43
N LYS A 47 -14.26 -14.34 4.72
CA LYS A 47 -14.99 -13.28 5.42
C LYS A 47 -14.70 -11.91 4.82
N LEU A 48 -13.44 -11.61 4.53
CA LEU A 48 -13.02 -10.34 3.93
C LEU A 48 -13.64 -10.17 2.54
N SER A 49 -13.73 -11.23 1.74
CA SER A 49 -14.39 -11.19 0.44
C SER A 49 -15.89 -10.87 0.55
N GLU A 50 -16.59 -11.43 1.54
CA GLU A 50 -18.00 -11.13 1.83
C GLU A 50 -18.17 -9.66 2.25
N TYR A 51 -17.29 -9.15 3.12
CA TYR A 51 -17.27 -7.75 3.53
C TYR A 51 -17.03 -6.81 2.34
N VAL A 52 -16.01 -7.09 1.52
CA VAL A 52 -15.71 -6.24 0.36
C VAL A 52 -16.86 -6.21 -0.63
N TYR A 53 -17.55 -7.33 -0.84
CA TYR A 53 -18.74 -7.37 -1.69
C TYR A 53 -19.88 -6.47 -1.18
N GLN A 54 -20.06 -6.37 0.14
CA GLN A 54 -21.11 -5.56 0.76
C GLN A 54 -20.77 -4.07 0.79
N HIS A 55 -19.51 -3.72 1.03
CA HIS A 55 -19.09 -2.33 1.28
C HIS A 55 -18.46 -1.64 0.06
N TYR A 56 -17.96 -2.40 -0.93
CA TYR A 56 -17.26 -1.86 -2.10
C TYR A 56 -17.86 -2.40 -3.41
N GLN A 57 -18.58 -1.54 -4.15
CA GLN A 57 -19.25 -1.92 -5.42
C GLN A 57 -18.34 -2.63 -6.43
N THR A 58 -17.07 -2.22 -6.51
CA THR A 58 -16.04 -2.75 -7.42
C THR A 58 -14.75 -3.04 -6.66
N GLY A 59 -14.89 -3.57 -5.43
CA GLY A 59 -13.77 -3.88 -4.55
C GLY A 59 -13.14 -5.24 -4.85
N VAL A 60 -11.84 -5.34 -4.58
CA VAL A 60 -11.09 -6.60 -4.57
C VAL A 60 -10.29 -6.67 -3.27
N SER A 61 -10.21 -7.87 -2.68
CA SER A 61 -9.37 -8.14 -1.52
C SER A 61 -8.33 -9.21 -1.79
N SER A 62 -7.27 -9.22 -0.97
CA SER A 62 -6.29 -10.30 -0.92
C SER A 62 -5.76 -10.47 0.48
N THR A 63 -5.68 -11.73 0.94
CA THR A 63 -5.15 -12.09 2.25
C THR A 63 -3.98 -13.06 2.10
N TYR A 64 -2.81 -12.71 2.67
CA TYR A 64 -1.60 -13.53 2.60
C TYR A 64 -0.76 -13.44 3.88
N THR A 65 0.09 -14.45 4.10
CA THR A 65 1.02 -14.46 5.24
C THR A 65 2.31 -13.75 4.88
N LEU A 66 2.79 -12.88 5.76
CA LEU A 66 4.10 -12.24 5.62
C LEU A 66 5.17 -13.14 6.23
N LYS A 67 6.27 -13.32 5.51
CA LYS A 67 7.48 -13.88 6.10
C LYS A 67 8.07 -12.87 7.08
N PRO A 68 8.60 -13.28 8.24
CA PRO A 68 9.48 -12.42 9.00
C PRO A 68 10.65 -12.03 8.09
N SER A 69 10.87 -10.73 7.93
CA SER A 69 12.05 -10.23 7.25
C SER A 69 13.26 -10.73 8.03
N ILE A 70 14.13 -11.51 7.40
CA ILE A 70 15.49 -11.73 7.92
C ILE A 70 16.06 -10.32 8.06
N ALA A 71 16.36 -9.92 9.29
CA ALA A 71 17.16 -8.71 9.51
C ALA A 71 18.46 -8.93 8.74
N VAL A 72 18.68 -8.15 7.70
CA VAL A 72 19.99 -8.07 7.05
C VAL A 72 20.94 -7.63 8.17
N PRO A 73 21.96 -8.43 8.53
CA PRO A 73 22.97 -7.97 9.48
C PRO A 73 23.52 -6.66 8.92
N ASP A 74 23.50 -5.64 9.76
CA ASP A 74 24.09 -4.34 9.49
C ASP A 74 25.47 -4.55 8.84
N GLU A 75 25.70 -3.84 7.73
CA GLU A 75 26.83 -4.00 6.84
C GLU A 75 28.13 -3.94 7.65
N ALA A 76 28.72 -5.11 7.88
CA ALA A 76 29.95 -5.25 8.61
C ALA A 76 31.04 -4.42 7.90
N ALA A 77 31.63 -3.50 8.67
CA ALA A 77 32.84 -2.79 8.31
C ALA A 77 33.91 -3.76 7.73
N PRO A 78 34.73 -3.32 6.75
CA PRO A 78 35.63 -4.22 6.04
C PRO A 78 36.66 -4.89 6.97
N PRO A 79 37.04 -6.16 6.69
CA PRO A 79 37.79 -6.99 7.62
C PRO A 79 39.28 -6.60 7.68
N SER A 80 39.82 -6.49 8.89
CA SER A 80 41.27 -6.55 9.11
C SER A 80 41.72 -8.02 9.12
N GLU A 81 42.73 -8.31 8.31
CA GLU A 81 43.39 -9.62 8.21
C GLU A 81 43.94 -10.11 9.56
N ALA A 82 43.66 -11.37 9.91
CA ALA A 82 44.63 -12.32 10.46
C ALA A 82 44.01 -13.70 10.76
N ASP A 83 44.64 -14.70 10.12
CA ASP A 83 44.87 -16.09 10.53
C ASP A 83 43.72 -17.08 10.81
N GLY A 84 43.87 -18.26 10.20
CA GLY A 84 42.88 -19.34 10.19
C GLY A 84 42.92 -20.26 11.39
N ASN A 85 41.89 -21.10 11.54
CA ASN A 85 41.97 -22.56 11.41
C ASN A 85 40.58 -23.20 11.68
N GLU A 86 40.37 -24.36 11.07
CA GLU A 86 39.44 -25.45 11.43
C GLU A 86 37.90 -25.29 11.27
N ALA A 87 37.37 -26.25 10.50
CA ALA A 87 35.97 -26.53 10.30
C ALA A 87 35.28 -26.99 11.60
N GLN A 88 34.18 -26.31 11.96
CA GLN A 88 33.16 -26.85 12.85
C GLN A 88 31.79 -26.71 12.19
N THR A 89 31.17 -27.86 11.96
CA THR A 89 29.74 -28.03 11.68
C THR A 89 28.94 -27.32 12.76
N ALA A 90 28.36 -26.16 12.45
CA ALA A 90 27.43 -25.49 13.32
C ALA A 90 26.03 -26.11 13.10
N GLU A 91 25.62 -26.95 14.04
CA GLU A 91 24.21 -27.29 14.25
C GLU A 91 23.38 -26.00 14.34
N GLN A 92 22.33 -25.90 13.52
CA GLN A 92 21.33 -24.85 13.68
C GLN A 92 20.59 -25.07 15.01
N PRO A 93 20.51 -24.07 15.91
CA PRO A 93 19.70 -24.21 17.11
C PRO A 93 18.21 -24.22 16.74
N GLU A 94 17.47 -24.95 17.55
CA GLU A 94 16.04 -25.22 17.45
C GLU A 94 15.17 -23.96 17.46
N THR A 95 14.09 -24.03 16.67
CA THR A 95 12.78 -23.36 16.72
C THR A 95 12.64 -22.14 17.65
N GLN A 96 12.82 -20.94 17.10
CA GLN A 96 12.19 -19.74 17.64
C GLN A 96 10.82 -19.57 16.98
N ASP A 97 9.78 -19.41 17.79
CA ASP A 97 8.37 -19.25 17.39
C ASP A 97 8.18 -17.87 16.74
N GLU A 98 8.51 -17.79 15.44
CA GLU A 98 8.42 -16.57 14.64
C GLU A 98 6.99 -16.03 14.58
N PRO A 99 6.76 -14.72 14.78
CA PRO A 99 5.42 -14.16 14.79
C PRO A 99 4.74 -14.30 13.44
N VAL A 100 3.67 -15.09 13.39
CA VAL A 100 2.84 -15.26 12.20
C VAL A 100 2.07 -13.97 11.93
N LYS A 101 2.42 -13.28 10.84
CA LYS A 101 1.76 -12.05 10.41
C LYS A 101 0.83 -12.31 9.24
N LEU A 102 -0.43 -11.94 9.40
CA LEU A 102 -1.45 -11.98 8.36
C LEU A 102 -1.62 -10.59 7.77
N CYS A 103 -1.48 -10.46 6.46
CA CYS A 103 -1.66 -9.22 5.73
C CYS A 103 -2.92 -9.28 4.87
N MET A 104 -3.74 -8.25 4.97
CA MET A 104 -4.97 -8.05 4.21
C MET A 104 -4.85 -6.75 3.43
N HIS A 105 -5.21 -6.81 2.16
CA HIS A 105 -5.31 -5.65 1.29
C HIS A 105 -6.73 -5.56 0.73
N ILE A 106 -7.29 -4.35 0.75
CA ILE A 106 -8.56 -4.03 0.09
C ILE A 106 -8.30 -2.90 -0.90
N VAL A 107 -8.81 -3.06 -2.11
CA VAL A 107 -8.73 -2.05 -3.16
C VAL A 107 -10.11 -1.81 -3.74
N GLY A 108 -10.61 -0.59 -3.60
CA GLY A 108 -11.85 -0.12 -4.22
C GLY A 108 -11.53 0.91 -5.29
N ASN A 109 -11.90 0.64 -6.54
CA ASN A 109 -11.63 1.56 -7.66
C ASN A 109 -12.93 1.96 -8.35
N LYS A 110 -13.14 3.25 -8.58
CA LYS A 110 -14.29 3.73 -9.34
C LYS A 110 -13.86 4.81 -10.31
N TYR A 111 -14.22 4.62 -11.58
CA TYR A 111 -13.82 5.52 -12.66
C TYR A 111 -15.05 5.89 -13.47
N ASN A 112 -15.22 7.17 -13.76
CA ASN A 112 -16.19 7.65 -14.73
C ASN A 112 -15.55 8.77 -15.55
N LEU A 113 -14.71 8.35 -16.51
CA LEU A 113 -13.93 9.28 -17.33
C LEU A 113 -14.82 10.13 -18.24
N ARG A 114 -16.00 9.63 -18.63
CA ARG A 114 -17.01 10.42 -19.37
C ARG A 114 -17.50 11.61 -18.56
N ASN A 115 -17.57 11.45 -17.23
CA ASN A 115 -17.94 12.52 -16.30
C ASN A 115 -16.69 13.11 -15.60
N PHE A 116 -15.49 12.92 -16.17
CA PHE A 116 -14.24 13.55 -15.75
C PHE A 116 -13.82 13.28 -14.30
N TRP A 117 -14.09 12.09 -13.73
CA TRP A 117 -13.55 11.73 -12.42
C TRP A 117 -13.07 10.29 -12.29
N ALA A 118 -12.12 10.12 -11.37
CA ALA A 118 -11.56 8.85 -10.94
C ALA A 118 -11.35 8.86 -9.42
N GLY A 119 -11.62 7.73 -8.78
CA GLY A 119 -11.45 7.53 -7.34
C GLY A 119 -10.85 6.16 -7.04
N ARG A 120 -9.99 6.12 -6.03
CA ARG A 120 -9.32 4.91 -5.54
C ARG A 120 -9.23 4.93 -4.03
N TRP A 121 -9.63 3.81 -3.43
CA TRP A 121 -9.42 3.47 -2.04
C TRP A 121 -8.45 2.29 -1.98
N ARG A 122 -7.44 2.37 -1.11
CA ARG A 122 -6.53 1.28 -0.78
C ARG A 122 -6.40 1.20 0.73
N SER A 123 -6.74 0.07 1.32
CA SER A 123 -6.48 -0.19 2.73
C SER A 123 -5.59 -1.42 2.90
N THR A 124 -4.71 -1.34 3.89
CA THR A 124 -3.71 -2.35 4.20
C THR A 124 -3.71 -2.59 5.69
N TYR A 125 -3.95 -3.84 6.07
CA TYR A 125 -4.02 -4.26 7.47
C TYR A 125 -3.06 -5.41 7.69
N VAL A 126 -2.24 -5.32 8.72
CA VAL A 126 -1.32 -6.40 9.12
C VAL A 126 -1.62 -6.78 10.55
N VAL A 127 -2.06 -8.01 10.78
CA VAL A 127 -2.37 -8.55 12.10
C VAL A 127 -1.29 -9.54 12.50
N ASN A 128 -0.76 -9.39 13.71
CA ASN A 128 0.07 -10.41 14.34
C ASN A 128 -0.87 -11.41 15.01
N VAL A 129 -0.88 -12.66 14.51
CA VAL A 129 -1.80 -13.71 14.99
C VAL A 129 -1.48 -14.12 16.43
N ASN A 130 -0.20 -14.21 16.76
CA ASN A 130 0.26 -14.62 18.09
C ASN A 130 -0.03 -13.54 19.14
N ALA A 131 0.19 -12.26 18.78
CA ALA A 131 -0.09 -11.12 19.66
C ALA A 131 -1.56 -10.66 19.63
N ARG A 132 -2.37 -11.19 18.71
CA ARG A 132 -3.78 -10.83 18.47
C ARG A 132 -4.01 -9.32 18.38
N ALA A 133 -3.11 -8.64 17.68
CA ALA A 133 -3.13 -7.20 17.53
C ALA A 133 -2.80 -6.79 16.11
N PHE A 134 -3.39 -5.68 15.65
CA PHE A 134 -2.92 -5.03 14.44
C PHE A 134 -1.52 -4.49 14.69
N SER A 135 -0.61 -4.75 13.76
CA SER A 135 0.73 -4.18 13.69
C SER A 135 0.82 -3.03 12.69
N GLN A 136 -0.12 -2.97 11.74
CA GLN A 136 -0.26 -1.89 10.78
C GLN A 136 -1.72 -1.80 10.33
N ALA A 137 -2.22 -0.57 10.19
CA ALA A 137 -3.52 -0.26 9.59
C ALA A 137 -3.41 1.06 8.82
N THR A 138 -3.30 0.98 7.50
CA THR A 138 -3.11 2.15 6.63
C THR A 138 -4.28 2.26 5.66
N ILE A 139 -4.86 3.45 5.53
CA ILE A 139 -5.87 3.76 4.50
C ILE A 139 -5.32 4.87 3.61
N GLN A 140 -5.44 4.71 2.29
CA GLN A 140 -5.05 5.71 1.30
C GLN A 140 -6.18 5.93 0.30
N ILE A 141 -6.59 7.18 0.15
CA ILE A 141 -7.65 7.59 -0.77
C ILE A 141 -7.09 8.59 -1.77
N GLN A 142 -7.41 8.36 -3.03
CA GLN A 142 -7.07 9.25 -4.13
C GLN A 142 -8.34 9.55 -4.91
N SER A 143 -8.65 10.83 -5.08
CA SER A 143 -9.74 11.30 -5.94
C SER A 143 -9.19 12.34 -6.91
N HIS A 144 -9.64 12.29 -8.15
CA HIS A 144 -9.23 13.18 -9.21
C HIS A 144 -10.46 13.58 -10.03
N TYR A 145 -10.74 14.88 -10.09
CA TYR A 145 -11.76 15.47 -10.94
C TYR A 145 -11.11 16.48 -11.88
N PHE A 146 -11.43 16.38 -13.16
CA PHE A 146 -10.72 17.08 -14.22
C PHE A 146 -11.64 17.71 -15.29
N GLU A 147 -12.86 18.08 -14.91
CA GLU A 147 -13.74 18.87 -15.78
C GLU A 147 -13.36 20.35 -15.69
N ASN A 148 -12.88 20.94 -16.79
CA ASN A 148 -12.49 22.36 -16.87
C ASN A 148 -11.47 22.81 -15.80
N GLY A 149 -10.67 21.88 -15.28
CA GLY A 149 -9.69 22.10 -14.22
C GLY A 149 -8.97 20.81 -13.86
N ASN A 150 -8.11 20.84 -12.85
CA ASN A 150 -7.48 19.66 -12.28
C ASN A 150 -7.52 19.78 -10.76
N VAL A 151 -8.40 19.00 -10.13
CA VAL A 151 -8.56 18.97 -8.67
C VAL A 151 -8.29 17.55 -8.20
N GLN A 152 -7.35 17.42 -7.27
CA GLN A 152 -6.96 16.14 -6.72
C GLN A 152 -7.03 16.16 -5.20
N MET A 153 -7.49 15.06 -4.63
CA MET A 153 -7.44 14.79 -3.21
C MET A 153 -6.58 13.54 -3.01
N HIS A 154 -5.51 13.67 -2.23
CA HIS A 154 -4.67 12.57 -1.78
C HIS A 154 -4.66 12.62 -0.27
N VAL A 155 -5.29 11.63 0.37
CA VAL A 155 -5.32 11.54 1.83
C VAL A 155 -4.86 10.15 2.25
N GLY A 156 -4.05 10.13 3.29
CA GLY A 156 -3.59 8.91 3.94
C GLY A 156 -3.96 8.99 5.41
N CYS A 157 -4.23 7.83 6.01
CA CYS A 157 -4.46 7.68 7.43
C CYS A 157 -3.55 6.60 7.99
N GLU A 158 -2.82 6.97 9.04
CA GLU A 158 -2.12 6.08 9.97
C GLU A 158 -2.43 6.53 11.42
N PRO A 159 -3.71 6.54 11.85
CA PRO A 159 -4.11 6.79 13.22
C PRO A 159 -3.88 5.53 14.09
N ASP A 160 -4.36 5.57 15.34
CA ASP A 160 -4.26 4.48 16.29
C ASP A 160 -4.78 3.15 15.74
N LEU A 161 -4.03 2.09 16.01
CA LEU A 161 -4.32 0.75 15.52
C LEU A 161 -5.69 0.25 16.02
N PRO A 162 -6.49 -0.43 15.18
CA PRO A 162 -7.76 -1.00 15.62
C PRO A 162 -7.56 -1.95 16.80
N THR A 163 -8.48 -1.94 17.75
CA THR A 163 -8.45 -2.85 18.90
C THR A 163 -9.14 -4.17 18.53
N LEU A 164 -8.48 -5.29 18.81
CA LEU A 164 -9.01 -6.64 18.63
C LEU A 164 -9.56 -7.16 19.95
N ALA A 165 -10.79 -7.67 19.92
CA ALA A 165 -11.41 -8.39 21.03
C ALA A 165 -11.64 -9.85 20.60
N ALA A 166 -10.62 -10.69 20.74
CA ALA A 166 -10.70 -12.12 20.40
C ALA A 166 -9.95 -12.99 21.41
N ASP A 167 -10.68 -13.90 22.05
CA ASP A 167 -10.14 -14.83 23.05
C ASP A 167 -9.78 -16.20 22.45
N THR A 168 -10.37 -16.57 21.31
CA THR A 168 -10.11 -17.82 20.59
C THR A 168 -9.65 -17.58 19.15
N ASN A 169 -9.03 -18.58 18.53
CA ASN A 169 -8.61 -18.51 17.12
C ASN A 169 -9.81 -18.69 16.16
N GLU A 170 -10.92 -19.24 16.63
CA GLU A 170 -12.13 -19.47 15.84
C GLU A 170 -12.92 -18.16 15.65
N ASP A 171 -12.93 -17.30 16.68
CA ASP A 171 -13.60 -15.99 16.65
C ASP A 171 -12.75 -14.88 16.00
N LEU A 172 -11.45 -15.15 15.80
CA LEU A 172 -10.49 -14.18 15.31
C LEU A 172 -10.86 -13.56 13.95
N PRO A 173 -11.35 -14.31 12.94
CA PRO A 173 -11.75 -13.73 11.65
C PRO A 173 -12.88 -12.71 11.77
N GLU A 174 -13.87 -12.98 12.63
CA GLU A 174 -15.02 -12.08 12.84
C GLU A 174 -14.59 -10.83 13.62
N ALA A 175 -13.77 -10.99 14.65
CA ALA A 175 -13.21 -9.88 15.41
C ALA A 175 -12.35 -8.95 14.54
N ILE A 176 -11.51 -9.51 13.65
CA ILE A 176 -10.70 -8.74 12.70
C ILE A 176 -11.59 -7.88 11.80
N LEU A 177 -12.64 -8.45 11.21
CA LEU A 177 -13.51 -7.70 10.33
C LEU A 177 -14.33 -6.63 11.05
N SER A 178 -14.84 -6.94 12.24
CA SER A 178 -15.57 -5.96 13.05
C SER A 178 -14.68 -4.77 13.39
N ALA A 179 -13.42 -5.02 13.75
CA ALA A 179 -12.43 -3.98 14.00
C ALA A 179 -12.10 -3.17 12.74
N ILE A 180 -11.91 -3.82 11.58
CA ILE A 180 -11.68 -3.14 10.29
C ILE A 180 -12.89 -2.27 9.93
N HIS A 181 -14.10 -2.77 10.06
CA HIS A 181 -15.31 -2.02 9.75
C HIS A 181 -15.46 -0.77 10.61
N ALA A 182 -15.32 -0.90 11.94
CA ALA A 182 -15.39 0.25 12.85
C ALA A 182 -14.31 1.30 12.53
N TYR A 183 -13.11 0.84 12.18
CA TYR A 183 -11.99 1.70 11.81
C TYR A 183 -12.20 2.43 10.48
N GLU A 184 -12.66 1.72 9.43
CA GLU A 184 -12.96 2.33 8.13
C GLU A 184 -14.12 3.31 8.23
N GLN A 185 -15.16 2.98 9.00
CA GLN A 185 -16.31 3.84 9.22
C GLN A 185 -15.92 5.13 9.95
N ALA A 186 -15.14 5.02 11.04
CA ALA A 186 -14.65 6.19 11.77
C ALA A 186 -13.81 7.11 10.88
N TYR A 187 -12.95 6.54 10.04
CA TYR A 187 -12.15 7.33 9.10
C TYR A 187 -13.01 8.01 8.02
N GLN A 188 -14.01 7.31 7.49
CA GLN A 188 -14.94 7.87 6.52
C GLN A 188 -15.72 9.06 7.11
N ASP A 189 -16.22 8.92 8.33
CA ASP A 189 -16.96 9.98 9.03
C ASP A 189 -16.06 11.20 9.29
N GLN A 190 -14.82 10.98 9.76
CA GLN A 190 -13.83 12.03 9.95
C GLN A 190 -13.49 12.76 8.64
N LEU A 191 -13.34 12.02 7.53
CA LEU A 191 -13.06 12.62 6.21
C LEU A 191 -14.24 13.49 5.73
N CYS A 192 -15.48 13.04 5.97
CA CYS A 192 -16.68 13.79 5.64
C CYS A 192 -16.76 15.09 6.46
N GLU A 193 -16.53 15.02 7.77
CA GLU A 193 -16.50 16.19 8.65
C GLU A 193 -15.41 17.18 8.23
N THR A 194 -14.18 16.70 8.03
CA THR A 194 -13.06 17.53 7.59
C THR A 194 -13.37 18.23 6.26
N THR A 195 -14.00 17.52 5.32
CA THR A 195 -14.42 18.10 4.03
C THR A 195 -15.48 19.19 4.21
N ASN A 196 -16.41 19.03 5.15
CA ASN A 196 -17.41 20.05 5.46
C ASN A 196 -16.77 21.29 6.11
N ILE A 197 -15.84 21.11 7.05
CA ILE A 197 -15.09 22.23 7.66
C ILE A 197 -14.30 23.00 6.59
N LEU A 198 -13.63 22.30 5.68
CA LEU A 198 -12.92 22.93 4.57
C LEU A 198 -13.86 23.76 3.69
N ARG A 199 -15.03 23.19 3.35
CA ARG A 199 -16.07 23.86 2.55
C ARG A 199 -16.58 25.14 3.21
N ASP A 200 -16.91 25.06 4.50
CA ASP A 200 -17.64 26.13 5.17
C ASP A 200 -16.77 27.20 5.80
N ASP A 201 -15.59 26.85 6.30
CA ASP A 201 -14.76 27.79 7.06
C ASP A 201 -13.47 28.13 6.31
N ALA A 202 -12.67 27.12 5.95
CA ALA A 202 -11.33 27.34 5.41
C ALA A 202 -11.37 28.12 4.08
N PHE A 203 -12.24 27.72 3.13
CA PHE A 203 -12.35 28.44 1.86
C PHE A 203 -12.93 29.86 2.01
N LYS A 204 -13.86 30.08 2.95
CA LYS A 204 -14.41 31.42 3.22
C LYS A 204 -13.37 32.34 3.87
N ALA A 205 -12.48 31.79 4.69
CA ALA A 205 -11.36 32.50 5.29
C ALA A 205 -10.33 32.94 4.24
N LEU A 206 -10.06 32.10 3.22
CA LEU A 206 -9.18 32.44 2.11
C LEU A 206 -9.79 33.51 1.20
N ARG A 207 -11.06 33.36 0.81
CA ARG A 207 -11.74 34.34 -0.03
C ARG A 207 -13.23 34.37 0.27
N ARG A 208 -13.71 35.56 0.64
CA ARG A 208 -15.13 35.81 0.85
C ARG A 208 -15.86 35.87 -0.48
N THR A 209 -17.07 35.35 -0.54
CA THR A 209 -17.97 35.48 -1.70
C THR A 209 -18.33 36.95 -1.98
N LEU A 210 -18.50 37.75 -0.92
CA LEU A 210 -18.73 39.19 -0.99
C LEU A 210 -17.82 39.94 0.00
N PRO A 211 -17.47 41.20 -0.30
CA PRO A 211 -16.87 42.12 0.66
C PRO A 211 -17.65 42.20 1.99
N ILE A 212 -17.01 42.72 3.04
CA ILE A 212 -17.62 42.85 4.38
C ILE A 212 -18.95 43.63 4.33
N THR A 213 -19.04 44.62 3.43
CA THR A 213 -20.24 45.42 3.18
C THR A 213 -21.41 44.64 2.60
N ARG A 214 -21.21 43.37 2.21
CA ARG A 214 -22.20 42.49 1.54
C ARG A 214 -22.73 43.06 0.21
N GLN A 215 -21.95 43.92 -0.43
CA GLN A 215 -22.24 44.48 -1.75
C GLN A 215 -21.06 44.21 -2.70
N LYS A 216 -21.35 44.08 -4.00
CA LYS A 216 -20.29 44.01 -5.02
C LYS A 216 -19.47 45.31 -4.96
N ILE A 217 -18.19 45.20 -5.29
CA ILE A 217 -17.30 46.37 -5.35
C ILE A 217 -17.81 47.32 -6.42
N ASP A 218 -18.04 48.55 -6.01
CA ASP A 218 -18.36 49.67 -6.89
C ASP A 218 -17.05 50.28 -7.39
N TRP A 219 -16.65 49.91 -8.60
CA TRP A 219 -15.36 50.31 -9.17
C TRP A 219 -15.27 51.83 -9.39
N ASP A 220 -16.38 52.50 -9.70
CA ASP A 220 -16.40 53.96 -9.92
C ASP A 220 -16.07 54.71 -8.63
N LYS A 221 -16.59 54.23 -7.49
CA LYS A 221 -16.24 54.78 -6.17
C LYS A 221 -14.79 54.49 -5.80
N VAL A 222 -14.27 53.30 -6.08
CA VAL A 222 -12.87 52.95 -5.77
C VAL A 222 -11.89 53.86 -6.51
N VAL A 223 -12.13 54.14 -7.80
CA VAL A 223 -11.31 55.07 -8.60
C VAL A 223 -11.42 56.49 -8.06
N SER A 224 -12.64 56.94 -7.71
CA SER A 224 -12.88 58.28 -7.17
C SER A 224 -12.19 58.50 -5.82
N TYR A 225 -12.21 57.52 -4.92
CA TYR A 225 -11.50 57.60 -3.64
C TYR A 225 -9.98 57.62 -3.80
N LYS A 226 -9.45 56.88 -4.79
CA LYS A 226 -8.01 56.91 -5.11
C LYS A 226 -7.58 58.27 -5.66
N LEU A 227 -8.34 58.85 -6.59
CA LEU A 227 -8.08 60.20 -7.11
C LEU A 227 -8.19 61.25 -6.00
N GLY A 228 -9.21 61.13 -5.14
CA GLY A 228 -9.40 62.01 -3.99
C GLY A 228 -8.24 61.98 -2.98
N SER A 229 -7.66 60.79 -2.71
CA SER A 229 -6.51 60.69 -1.81
C SER A 229 -5.20 61.18 -2.45
N GLU A 230 -5.02 61.00 -3.76
CA GLU A 230 -3.86 61.54 -4.50
C GLU A 230 -3.90 63.08 -4.58
N LEU A 231 -5.09 63.67 -4.71
CA LEU A 231 -5.30 65.12 -4.70
C LEU A 231 -5.13 65.72 -3.29
N ALA A 232 -5.50 64.99 -2.24
CA ALA A 232 -5.39 65.45 -0.85
C ALA A 232 -3.97 65.32 -0.26
N ASN A 233 -3.12 64.46 -0.81
CA ASN A 233 -1.71 64.28 -0.41
C ASN A 233 -0.74 65.19 -1.19
N LYS A 234 -1.25 66.20 -1.89
CA LYS A 234 -0.49 67.24 -2.59
C LYS A 234 -0.64 68.58 -1.89
#